data_AF-A0A6J6V4H9-F1
#
_entry.id   AF-A0A6J6V4H9-F1
#
_cell.length_a   1.000
_cell.length_b   1.000
_cell.length_c   1.000
_cell.angle_alpha   90.00
_cell.angle_beta   90.00
_cell.angle_gamma   90.00
#
_symmetry.space_group_name_H-M   'P 1'
#
loop_
_entity.id
_entity.type
_entity.pdbx_description
1 polymer ?
#
loop_
_entity_poly.entity_id
_entity_poly.type
_entity_poly.pdbx_seq_one_letter_code
_entity_poly.pdbx_strand_id
1 'polypeptide(L)'
;MHPTLLRVGDPCGAVDVVPEDPAWDHALRTDLLDALLCRRGPDPLVWVTRTGSLAWQDVDQRWYAAFLAARGETGLDAQLLVVTRHGWHDPASGTTRTWRRIRDRRGSRGRVD
;
A
#
# COMPACT_ATOMS: atom_id res chain seq x y z
N MET A 1 17.38 7.18 -2.87
CA MET A 1 16.32 6.15 -2.91
C MET A 1 15.22 6.57 -1.95
N HIS A 2 13.95 6.43 -2.32
CA HIS A 2 12.85 6.63 -1.37
C HIS A 2 12.55 5.27 -0.68
N PRO A 3 12.37 5.24 0.64
CA PRO A 3 12.09 4.00 1.35
C PRO A 3 10.74 3.42 0.94
N THR A 4 10.62 2.09 1.00
CA THR A 4 9.31 1.43 1.03
C THR A 4 8.62 1.81 2.34
N LEU A 5 7.32 2.05 2.29
CA LEU A 5 6.55 2.47 3.46
C LEU A 5 5.30 1.60 3.58
N LEU A 6 5.03 1.05 4.76
CA LEU A 6 3.73 0.53 5.13
C LEU A 6 2.83 1.69 5.58
N ARG A 7 1.57 1.66 5.16
CA ARG A 7 0.53 2.57 5.63
C ARG A 7 -0.70 1.82 6.12
N VAL A 8 -1.30 2.30 7.20
CA VAL A 8 -2.53 1.73 7.76
C VAL A 8 -3.49 2.86 8.16
N GLY A 9 -4.72 2.84 7.63
CA GLY A 9 -5.76 3.82 7.95
C GLY A 9 -6.68 4.17 6.77
N ASP A 10 -7.14 5.42 6.73
CA ASP A 10 -8.00 5.96 5.67
C ASP A 10 -7.15 6.74 4.64
N PRO A 11 -7.16 6.38 3.35
CA PRO A 11 -6.43 7.11 2.30
C PRO A 11 -6.75 8.61 2.20
N CYS A 12 -7.95 9.03 2.64
CA CYS A 12 -8.42 10.40 2.66
C CYS A 12 -8.38 11.02 4.07
N GLY A 13 -7.86 10.28 5.06
CA GLY A 13 -7.95 10.64 6.47
C GLY A 13 -6.66 10.34 7.24
N ALA A 14 -6.82 9.85 8.46
CA ALA A 14 -5.70 9.59 9.35
C ALA A 14 -5.00 8.27 8.98
N VAL A 15 -3.67 8.33 8.87
CA VAL A 15 -2.82 7.23 8.41
C VAL A 15 -1.60 7.09 9.30
N ASP A 16 -1.33 5.86 9.72
CA ASP A 16 -0.03 5.50 10.29
C ASP A 16 0.94 5.16 9.17
N VAL A 17 2.18 5.64 9.28
CA VAL A 17 3.22 5.41 8.28
C VAL A 17 4.42 4.79 8.96
N VAL A 18 4.84 3.63 8.49
CA VAL A 18 6.00 2.90 9.00
C VAL A 18 6.99 2.68 7.86
N PRO A 19 8.22 3.21 7.93
CA PRO A 19 9.24 2.89 6.95
C PRO A 19 9.64 1.42 7.07
N GLU A 20 9.79 0.75 5.93
CA GLU A 20 10.27 -0.63 5.91
C GLU A 20 11.75 -0.69 6.27
N ASP A 21 12.08 -1.65 7.12
CA ASP A 21 13.46 -2.06 7.39
C ASP A 21 13.66 -3.50 6.92
N PRO A 22 14.57 -3.75 5.96
CA PRO A 22 14.87 -5.10 5.50
C PRO A 22 15.38 -6.05 6.59
N ALA A 23 15.91 -5.53 7.69
CA ALA A 23 16.40 -6.32 8.81
C ALA A 23 15.30 -6.89 9.71
N TRP A 24 14.06 -6.39 9.60
CA TRP A 24 12.94 -6.95 10.33
C TRP A 24 12.69 -8.39 9.87
N ASP A 25 12.26 -9.24 10.80
CA ASP A 25 11.79 -10.56 10.48
C ASP A 25 10.27 -10.56 10.20
N HIS A 26 9.71 -11.75 10.03
CA HIS A 26 8.28 -11.91 9.80
C HIS A 26 7.45 -11.58 11.06
N ALA A 27 7.90 -12.04 12.23
CA ALA A 27 7.19 -11.86 13.50
C ALA A 27 7.02 -10.38 13.84
N LEU A 28 8.09 -9.59 13.74
CA LEU A 28 8.03 -8.15 13.99
C LEU A 28 7.09 -7.42 13.01
N ARG A 29 7.03 -7.85 11.75
CA ARG A 29 6.07 -7.27 10.78
C ARG A 29 4.62 -7.62 11.16
N THR A 30 4.38 -8.83 11.64
CA THR A 30 3.07 -9.28 12.12
C THR A 30 2.65 -8.48 13.35
N ASP A 31 3.51 -8.38 14.37
CA ASP A 31 3.24 -7.62 15.61
C ASP A 31 2.97 -6.13 15.32
N LEU A 32 3.73 -5.54 14.39
CA LEU A 32 3.48 -4.18 13.93
C LEU A 32 2.10 -4.05 13.29
N LEU A 33 1.73 -4.96 12.40
CA LEU A 33 0.42 -4.93 11.75
C LEU A 33 -0.72 -5.16 12.74
N ASP A 34 -0.60 -6.12 13.66
CA ASP A 34 -1.57 -6.38 14.71
C ASP A 34 -1.84 -5.11 15.55
N ALA A 35 -0.77 -4.46 16.04
CA ALA A 35 -0.88 -3.24 16.82
C ALA A 35 -1.52 -2.08 16.01
N LEU A 36 -1.17 -1.94 14.73
CA LEU A 36 -1.72 -0.90 13.86
C LEU A 36 -3.20 -1.13 13.53
N LEU A 37 -3.58 -2.38 13.25
CA LEU A 37 -4.97 -2.78 12.96
C LEU A 37 -5.85 -2.56 14.20
N CYS A 38 -5.43 -3.08 15.35
CA CYS A 38 -6.12 -2.89 16.62
C CYS A 38 -6.32 -1.40 16.96
N ARG A 39 -5.31 -0.56 16.69
CA ARG A 39 -5.41 0.88 16.92
C ARG A 39 -6.41 1.57 15.98
N ARG A 40 -6.56 1.11 14.75
CA ARG A 40 -7.37 1.78 13.72
C ARG A 40 -8.83 1.33 13.70
N GLY A 41 -9.14 0.15 14.24
CA GLY A 41 -10.51 -0.34 14.36
C GLY A 41 -10.91 -1.25 13.19
N PRO A 42 -12.21 -1.34 12.84
CA PRO A 42 -12.75 -2.51 12.14
C PRO A 42 -12.25 -2.71 10.70
N ASP A 43 -12.17 -1.63 9.91
CA ASP A 43 -11.98 -1.73 8.45
C ASP A 43 -10.87 -0.81 7.89
N PRO A 44 -9.64 -0.78 8.45
CA PRO A 44 -8.57 0.03 7.92
C PRO A 44 -8.08 -0.51 6.57
N LEU A 45 -7.71 0.39 5.66
CA LEU A 45 -6.91 0.01 4.50
C LEU A 45 -5.44 -0.11 4.92
N VAL A 46 -4.79 -1.18 4.50
CA VAL A 46 -3.34 -1.36 4.58
C VAL A 46 -2.77 -1.16 3.17
N TRP A 47 -1.69 -0.41 3.03
CA TRP A 47 -0.99 -0.35 1.75
C TRP A 47 0.50 -0.14 1.86
N VAL A 48 1.24 -0.88 1.04
CA VAL A 48 2.68 -0.75 0.88
C VAL A 48 2.95 0.21 -0.27
N THR A 49 3.56 1.36 -0.01
CA THR A 49 4.04 2.24 -1.08
C THR A 49 5.51 1.99 -1.35
N ARG A 50 5.86 1.81 -2.62
CA ARG A 50 7.26 1.71 -3.05
C ARG A 50 7.47 2.30 -4.43
N THR A 51 8.74 2.53 -4.76
CA THR A 51 9.15 2.86 -6.12
C THR A 51 9.20 1.60 -7.00
N GLY A 52 9.40 1.80 -8.31
CA GLY A 52 9.47 0.71 -9.28
C GLY A 52 8.12 0.39 -9.93
N SER A 53 8.08 -0.71 -10.69
CA SER A 53 6.90 -1.18 -11.39
C SER A 53 5.87 -1.82 -10.44
N LEU A 54 4.68 -2.10 -10.95
CA LEU A 54 3.63 -2.87 -10.25
C LEU A 54 3.91 -4.38 -10.20
N ALA A 55 5.03 -4.84 -10.75
CA ALA A 55 5.39 -6.25 -10.64
C ALA A 55 5.56 -6.63 -9.16
N TRP A 56 5.10 -7.82 -8.80
CA TRP A 56 5.25 -8.38 -7.46
C TRP A 56 6.73 -8.48 -7.06
N GLN A 57 7.06 -8.09 -5.83
CA GLN A 57 8.42 -8.11 -5.30
C GLN A 57 8.47 -8.76 -3.92
N ASP A 58 9.66 -9.22 -3.51
CA ASP A 58 9.86 -9.88 -2.22
C ASP A 58 9.38 -9.03 -1.03
N VAL A 59 9.55 -7.71 -1.10
CA VAL A 59 9.07 -6.80 -0.04
C VAL A 59 7.53 -6.81 0.06
N ASP A 60 6.83 -6.98 -1.05
CA ASP A 60 5.37 -7.10 -1.08
C ASP A 60 4.95 -8.43 -0.45
N GLN A 61 5.64 -9.53 -0.82
CA GLN A 61 5.42 -10.86 -0.24
C GLN A 61 5.61 -10.86 1.28
N ARG A 62 6.68 -10.25 1.79
CA ARG A 62 6.96 -10.19 3.23
C ARG A 62 5.85 -9.46 4.00
N TRP A 63 5.39 -8.32 3.49
CA TRP A 63 4.30 -7.58 4.11
C TRP A 63 2.95 -8.29 3.97
N TYR A 64 2.67 -8.90 2.82
CA TYR A 64 1.42 -9.62 2.61
C TYR A 64 1.33 -10.87 3.49
N ALA A 65 2.42 -11.63 3.66
CA ALA A 65 2.46 -12.75 4.58
C ALA A 65 2.21 -12.32 6.03
N ALA A 66 2.87 -11.26 6.48
CA ALA A 66 2.67 -10.70 7.83
C ALA A 66 1.23 -10.19 8.04
N PHE A 67 0.65 -9.59 7.01
CA PHE A 67 -0.74 -9.13 7.02
C PHE A 67 -1.75 -10.27 7.13
N LEU A 68 -1.53 -11.39 6.44
CA LEU A 68 -2.39 -12.55 6.58
C LEU A 68 -2.33 -13.13 8.01
N ALA A 69 -1.15 -13.16 8.62
CA ALA A 69 -0.98 -13.59 10.01
C ALA A 69 -1.74 -12.65 10.98
N ALA A 70 -1.47 -11.34 10.90
CA ALA A 70 -2.11 -10.34 11.77
C ALA A 70 -3.65 -10.29 11.59
N ARG A 71 -4.15 -10.47 10.36
CA ARG A 71 -5.61 -10.59 10.13
C ARG A 71 -6.20 -11.85 10.76
N GLY A 72 -5.48 -12.97 10.71
CA GLY A 72 -5.90 -14.20 11.37
C GLY A 72 -5.99 -14.05 12.89
N GLU A 73 -5.09 -13.26 13.48
CA GLU A 73 -5.04 -12.98 14.92
C GLU A 73 -6.12 -11.98 15.36
N THR A 74 -6.30 -10.89 14.62
CA THR A 74 -7.25 -9.82 14.97
C THR A 74 -8.70 -10.12 14.60
N GLY A 75 -8.93 -10.95 13.59
CA GLY A 75 -10.26 -11.17 13.01
C GLY A 75 -10.84 -9.97 12.26
N LEU A 76 -10.03 -8.93 12.00
CA LEU A 76 -10.47 -7.70 11.33
C LEU A 76 -10.54 -7.86 9.81
N ASP A 77 -11.50 -7.18 9.18
CA ASP A 77 -11.71 -7.22 7.73
C ASP A 77 -10.91 -6.13 7.00
N ALA A 78 -9.59 -6.16 7.19
CA ALA A 78 -8.68 -5.26 6.51
C ALA A 78 -8.31 -5.79 5.10
N GLN A 79 -7.91 -4.87 4.21
CA GLN A 79 -7.34 -5.21 2.89
C GLN A 79 -5.92 -4.65 2.77
N LEU A 80 -5.00 -5.38 2.12
CA LEU A 80 -3.66 -4.90 1.80
C LEU A 80 -3.50 -4.64 0.30
N LEU A 81 -3.02 -3.46 -0.07
CA LEU A 81 -2.69 -3.09 -1.45
C LEU A 81 -1.20 -2.78 -1.62
N VAL A 82 -0.63 -3.09 -2.77
CA VAL A 82 0.69 -2.58 -3.19
C VAL A 82 0.46 -1.37 -4.09
N VAL A 83 1.08 -0.23 -3.75
CA VAL A 83 0.87 1.05 -4.43
C VAL A 83 2.21 1.58 -4.94
N THR A 84 2.25 1.98 -6.21
CA THR A 84 3.40 2.66 -6.81
C THR A 84 2.95 3.92 -7.53
N ARG A 85 3.91 4.68 -8.07
CA ARG A 85 3.60 5.81 -8.96
C ARG A 85 2.90 5.41 -10.27
N HIS A 86 2.77 4.11 -10.56
CA HIS A 86 2.16 3.59 -11.78
C HIS A 86 0.75 3.05 -11.57
N GLY A 87 0.35 2.73 -10.34
CA GLY A 87 -0.95 2.15 -10.04
C GLY A 87 -1.02 1.52 -8.66
N TRP A 88 -1.97 0.60 -8.52
CA TRP A 88 -2.07 -0.31 -7.39
C TRP A 88 -2.37 -1.75 -7.82
N HIS A 89 -2.01 -2.69 -6.97
CA HIS A 89 -2.24 -4.12 -7.09
C HIS A 89 -2.81 -4.65 -5.77
N ASP A 90 -3.89 -5.44 -5.86
CA ASP A 90 -4.45 -6.22 -4.75
C ASP A 90 -3.93 -7.66 -4.85
N PRO A 91 -3.07 -8.11 -3.94
CA PRO A 91 -2.50 -9.45 -3.98
C PRO A 91 -3.54 -10.55 -3.70
N ALA A 92 -4.65 -10.24 -3.03
CA ALA A 92 -5.67 -11.22 -2.68
C ALA A 92 -6.52 -11.61 -3.90
N SER A 93 -6.92 -10.62 -4.70
CA SER A 93 -7.74 -10.85 -5.90
C SER A 93 -6.94 -10.90 -7.20
N GLY A 94 -5.68 -10.47 -7.19
CA GLY A 94 -4.88 -10.22 -8.38
C GLY A 94 -5.27 -8.93 -9.14
N THR A 95 -6.29 -8.21 -8.66
CA THR A 95 -6.78 -6.99 -9.33
C THR A 95 -5.69 -5.94 -9.40
N THR A 96 -5.52 -5.36 -10.59
CA THR A 96 -4.53 -4.30 -10.81
C THR A 96 -5.18 -3.13 -11.52
N ARG A 97 -4.86 -1.91 -11.11
CA ARG A 97 -5.21 -0.70 -11.86
C ARG A 97 -4.00 0.18 -12.06
N THR A 98 -3.88 0.73 -13.26
CA THR A 98 -2.85 1.70 -13.61
C THR A 98 -3.41 3.12 -13.51
N TRP A 99 -2.58 4.05 -13.04
CA TRP A 99 -2.94 5.46 -13.01
C TRP A 99 -3.00 6.02 -14.44
N ARG A 100 -4.09 6.69 -14.77
CA ARG A 100 -4.14 7.50 -15.99
C ARG A 100 -3.29 8.74 -15.78
N ARG A 101 -2.35 9.00 -16.69
CA ARG A 101 -1.67 10.29 -16.73
C ARG A 101 -2.70 11.39 -16.97
N ILE A 102 -2.71 12.41 -16.13
CA ILE A 102 -3.47 13.63 -16.38
C ILE A 102 -2.82 14.27 -17.61
N ARG A 103 -3.50 14.27 -18.75
CA ARG A 103 -3.07 15.04 -19.93
C ARG A 103 -3.41 16.50 -19.64
N ASP A 104 -2.41 17.36 -19.63
CA ASP A 104 -2.65 18.79 -19.58
C ASP A 104 -3.30 19.23 -20.90
N ARG A 105 -4.57 19.63 -20.85
CA ARG A 105 -5.31 20.13 -22.01
C ARG A 105 -5.04 21.61 -22.30
N ARG A 106 -4.19 22.28 -21.53
CA ARG A 106 -3.90 23.72 -21.70
C ARG A 106 -3.04 24.04 -22.92
N GLY A 107 -2.46 23.04 -23.59
CA GLY A 107 -1.64 23.22 -24.79
C GLY A 107 -2.40 23.34 -26.12
N SER A 108 -3.74 23.19 -26.15
CA SER A 108 -4.50 23.13 -27.41
C SER A 108 -5.36 24.36 -27.70
N ARG A 109 -5.02 25.54 -27.16
CA ARG A 109 -5.59 26.80 -27.65
C ARG A 109 -4.62 27.40 -28.66
N GLY A 110 -4.79 26.97 -29.91
CA GLY A 110 -4.04 27.50 -31.04
C GLY A 110 -4.15 29.01 -31.10
N ARG A 111 -3.01 29.67 -31.30
CA ARG A 111 -2.94 31.03 -31.80
C ARG A 111 -3.48 30.99 -33.22
N VAL A 112 -4.64 31.60 -33.44
CA VAL A 112 -5.14 31.92 -34.77
C VAL A 112 -4.65 33.34 -35.03
N ASP A 113 -3.67 33.48 -35.91
CA ASP A 113 -3.29 34.75 -36.52
C ASP A 113 -4.26 35.08 -37.66
#